data_AF-A0A7X7CY38-F1
#
_entry.id   AF-A0A7X7CY38-F1
#
_cell.length_a   1.000
_cell.length_b   1.000
_cell.length_c   1.000
_cell.angle_alpha   90.00
_cell.angle_beta   90.00
_cell.angle_gamma   90.00
#
_symmetry.space_group_name_H-M   'P 1'
#
loop_
_entity.id
_entity.type
_entity.pdbx_description
1 polymer ?
#
loop_
_entity_poly.entity_id
_entity_poly.type
_entity_poly.pdbx_seq_one_letter_code
_entity_poly.pdbx_strand_id
1 'polypeptide(L)'
;MYLPVEGILFAGDLVFNEAHPWLGYGYAEELKARLTELELMQPRIVVPGHGDPGGVEAIISTRDYIVEIERIAKELTDAGDTAEDIEKVPMPDKYKDWIIGNYFHSNLRYTLDKMKGQRPDSAPAQ
;
A
#
# COMPACT_ATOMS: atom_id res chain seq x y z
N MET A 1 -7.71 10.49 -12.78
CA MET A 1 -8.46 11.00 -13.96
C MET A 1 -9.10 9.82 -14.67
N TYR A 2 -10.36 9.91 -15.09
CA TYR A 2 -11.06 8.81 -15.75
C TYR A 2 -11.57 9.22 -17.13
N LEU A 3 -11.33 8.37 -18.13
CA LEU A 3 -11.81 8.50 -19.50
C LEU A 3 -12.94 7.48 -19.71
N PRO A 4 -14.23 7.89 -19.56
CA PRO A 4 -15.34 6.94 -19.48
C PRO A 4 -15.67 6.24 -20.79
N VAL A 5 -15.40 6.84 -21.96
CA VAL A 5 -15.67 6.23 -23.27
C VAL A 5 -14.67 5.10 -23.53
N GLU A 6 -13.40 5.35 -23.23
CA GLU A 6 -12.30 4.41 -23.39
C GLU A 6 -12.25 3.38 -22.25
N GLY A 7 -12.82 3.72 -21.09
CA GLY A 7 -12.77 2.92 -19.87
C GLY A 7 -11.39 2.93 -19.20
N ILE A 8 -10.64 4.03 -19.30
CA ILE A 8 -9.27 4.15 -18.79
C ILE A 8 -9.23 5.01 -17.54
N LEU A 9 -8.75 4.44 -16.44
CA LEU A 9 -8.48 5.13 -15.20
C LEU A 9 -6.98 5.41 -15.05
N PHE A 10 -6.59 6.68 -15.05
CA PHE A 10 -5.27 7.13 -14.63
C PHE A 10 -5.31 7.39 -13.12
N ALA A 11 -4.72 6.49 -12.35
CA ALA A 11 -4.85 6.46 -10.89
C ALA A 11 -3.73 7.22 -10.16
N GLY A 12 -2.57 7.42 -10.80
CA GLY A 12 -1.38 7.97 -10.12
C GLY A 12 -1.02 7.14 -8.89
N ASP A 13 -0.43 7.78 -7.88
CA ASP A 13 0.04 7.11 -6.65
C ASP A 13 -1.09 6.70 -5.68
N LEU A 14 -2.34 6.57 -6.18
CA LEU A 14 -3.40 5.87 -5.46
C LEU A 14 -3.37 4.36 -5.73
N VAL A 15 -2.89 3.93 -6.91
CA VAL A 15 -2.87 2.52 -7.33
C VAL A 15 -1.49 2.16 -7.84
N PHE A 16 -1.03 0.98 -7.44
CA PHE A 16 0.25 0.40 -7.79
C PHE A 16 0.00 -0.98 -8.39
N ASN A 17 0.78 -1.37 -9.40
CA ASN A 17 0.70 -2.69 -9.98
C ASN A 17 2.04 -3.40 -9.83
N GLU A 18 2.06 -4.53 -9.10
CA GLU A 18 3.29 -5.25 -8.75
C GLU A 18 4.39 -4.33 -8.18
N ALA A 19 3.98 -3.32 -7.43
CA ALA A 19 4.84 -2.30 -6.83
C ALA A 19 4.36 -2.01 -5.41
N HIS A 20 5.28 -1.83 -4.47
CA HIS A 20 4.92 -1.49 -3.10
C HIS A 20 4.40 -0.04 -3.02
N PRO A 21 3.15 0.21 -2.57
CA PRO A 21 2.65 1.57 -2.36
C PRO A 21 3.35 2.22 -1.17
N TRP A 22 3.52 3.55 -1.20
CA TRP A 22 3.95 4.30 -0.03
C TRP A 22 2.75 4.66 0.87
N LEU A 23 2.78 4.25 2.13
CA LEU A 23 1.72 4.53 3.11
C LEU A 23 2.10 5.61 4.14
N GLY A 24 3.35 6.06 4.12
CA GLY A 24 3.84 7.05 5.07
C GLY A 24 3.11 8.39 4.96
N TYR A 25 2.78 8.96 6.12
CA TYR A 25 1.97 10.18 6.27
C TYR A 25 0.55 10.09 5.69
N GLY A 26 0.11 8.89 5.28
CA GLY A 26 -1.19 8.66 4.66
C GLY A 26 -2.30 8.28 5.64
N TYR A 27 -3.54 8.45 5.18
CA TYR A 27 -4.75 7.95 5.84
C TYR A 27 -5.17 6.63 5.18
N ALA A 28 -4.65 5.51 5.69
CA ALA A 28 -4.88 4.17 5.13
C ALA A 28 -6.37 3.84 4.94
N GLU A 29 -7.23 4.17 5.92
CA GLU A 29 -8.68 3.96 5.81
C GLU A 29 -9.31 4.78 4.68
N GLU A 30 -8.94 6.04 4.54
CA GLU A 30 -9.43 6.89 3.44
C GLU A 30 -8.95 6.37 2.10
N LEU A 31 -7.68 5.94 2.00
CA LEU A 31 -7.13 5.35 0.78
C LEU A 31 -7.89 4.07 0.39
N LYS A 32 -8.14 3.15 1.33
CA LYS A 32 -8.95 1.94 1.08
C LYS A 32 -10.37 2.29 0.61
N ALA A 33 -10.99 3.33 1.17
CA ALA A 33 -12.29 3.80 0.72
C ALA A 33 -12.24 4.35 -0.71
N ARG A 34 -11.24 5.17 -1.04
CA ARG A 34 -11.02 5.68 -2.42
C ARG A 34 -10.75 4.55 -3.40
N LEU A 35 -9.95 3.56 -3.04
CA LEU A 35 -9.72 2.37 -3.88
C LEU A 35 -11.04 1.63 -4.17
N THR A 36 -11.91 1.53 -3.19
CA THR A 36 -13.24 0.94 -3.37
C THR A 36 -14.12 1.76 -4.32
N GLU A 37 -14.09 3.10 -4.20
CA GLU A 37 -14.79 3.98 -5.16
C GLU A 37 -14.25 3.81 -6.59
N LEU A 38 -12.94 3.71 -6.76
CA LEU A 38 -12.30 3.50 -8.07
C LEU A 38 -12.64 2.13 -8.67
N GLU A 39 -12.69 1.07 -7.85
CA GLU A 39 -13.11 -0.26 -8.28
C GLU A 39 -14.56 -0.26 -8.79
N LEU A 40 -15.46 0.45 -8.09
CA LEU A 40 -16.88 0.56 -8.47
C LEU A 40 -17.12 1.30 -9.78
N MET A 41 -16.13 2.07 -10.27
CA MET A 41 -16.19 2.68 -11.61
C MET A 41 -16.06 1.64 -12.74
N GLN A 42 -15.66 0.40 -12.41
CA GLN A 42 -15.43 -0.69 -13.35
C GLN A 42 -14.51 -0.31 -14.53
N PRO A 43 -13.31 0.25 -14.27
CA PRO A 43 -12.40 0.61 -15.33
C PRO A 43 -11.94 -0.64 -16.09
N ARG A 44 -11.83 -0.52 -17.42
CA ARG A 44 -11.29 -1.57 -18.28
C ARG A 44 -9.77 -1.63 -18.18
N ILE A 45 -9.13 -0.46 -18.13
CA ILE A 45 -7.69 -0.30 -18.00
C ILE A 45 -7.41 0.65 -16.83
N VAL A 46 -6.46 0.27 -16.00
CA VAL A 46 -5.93 1.08 -14.91
C VAL A 46 -4.47 1.37 -15.22
N VAL A 47 -4.14 2.66 -15.30
CA VAL A 47 -2.77 3.16 -15.40
C VAL A 47 -2.34 3.56 -13.99
N PRO A 48 -1.50 2.75 -13.31
CA PRO A 48 -1.04 3.02 -11.94
C PRO A 48 -0.02 4.17 -11.92
N GLY A 49 0.35 4.62 -10.72
CA GLY A 49 1.51 5.50 -10.54
C GLY A 49 2.83 4.79 -10.86
N HIS A 50 2.92 3.52 -10.49
CA HIS A 50 4.06 2.65 -10.74
C HIS A 50 3.64 1.23 -11.14
N GLY A 51 4.46 0.61 -11.98
CA GLY A 51 4.18 -0.68 -12.60
C GLY A 51 3.52 -0.55 -13.98
N ASP A 52 3.28 -1.68 -14.63
CA ASP A 52 2.64 -1.72 -15.94
C ASP A 52 1.13 -1.44 -15.85
N PRO A 53 0.50 -0.87 -16.89
CA PRO A 53 -0.95 -0.79 -16.98
C PRO A 53 -1.60 -2.17 -16.84
N GLY A 54 -2.67 -2.24 -16.07
CA GLY A 54 -3.44 -3.46 -15.82
C GLY A 54 -4.94 -3.21 -15.84
N GLY A 55 -5.70 -4.05 -15.17
CA GLY A 55 -7.13 -3.90 -14.93
C GLY A 55 -7.45 -3.58 -13.47
N VAL A 56 -8.67 -3.91 -13.08
CA VAL A 56 -9.21 -3.68 -11.73
C VAL A 56 -8.41 -4.41 -10.64
N GLU A 57 -7.70 -5.48 -10.99
CA GLU A 57 -6.83 -6.24 -10.10
C GLU A 57 -5.68 -5.41 -9.50
N ALA A 58 -5.21 -4.35 -10.18
CA ALA A 58 -4.22 -3.43 -9.62
C ALA A 58 -4.80 -2.65 -8.41
N ILE A 59 -6.08 -2.25 -8.50
CA ILE A 59 -6.79 -1.57 -7.41
C ILE A 59 -6.97 -2.52 -6.21
N ILE A 60 -7.41 -3.75 -6.50
CA ILE A 60 -7.64 -4.78 -5.48
C ILE A 60 -6.33 -5.13 -4.78
N SER A 61 -5.26 -5.39 -5.54
CA SER A 61 -3.95 -5.75 -4.99
C SER A 61 -3.33 -4.62 -4.16
N THR A 62 -3.50 -3.35 -4.56
CA THR A 62 -3.09 -2.20 -3.74
C THR A 62 -3.85 -2.18 -2.40
N ARG A 63 -5.18 -2.40 -2.42
CA ARG A 63 -5.98 -2.45 -1.18
C ARG A 63 -5.59 -3.62 -0.29
N ASP A 64 -5.40 -4.80 -0.86
CA ASP A 64 -5.00 -6.01 -0.15
C ASP A 64 -3.63 -5.83 0.52
N TYR A 65 -2.70 -5.14 -0.15
CA TYR A 65 -1.40 -4.82 0.42
C TYR A 65 -1.52 -3.97 1.69
N ILE A 66 -2.39 -2.94 1.68
CA ILE A 66 -2.62 -2.09 2.86
C ILE A 66 -3.16 -2.93 4.03
N VAL A 67 -4.16 -3.78 3.76
CA VAL A 67 -4.75 -4.67 4.77
C VAL A 67 -3.70 -5.62 5.35
N GLU A 68 -2.81 -6.14 4.51
CA GLU A 68 -1.78 -7.07 4.93
C GLU A 68 -0.69 -6.40 5.78
N ILE A 69 -0.28 -5.17 5.44
CA ILE A 69 0.61 -4.36 6.30
C ILE A 69 -0.03 -4.10 7.66
N GLU A 70 -1.31 -3.72 7.70
CA GLU A 70 -2.05 -3.51 8.95
C GLU A 70 -2.16 -4.80 9.77
N ARG A 71 -2.41 -5.94 9.12
CA ARG A 71 -2.47 -7.26 9.79
C ARG A 71 -1.13 -7.59 10.45
N ILE A 72 -0.03 -7.49 9.70
CA ILE A 72 1.32 -7.78 10.22
C ILE A 72 1.68 -6.82 11.35
N ALA A 73 1.43 -5.52 11.19
CA ALA A 73 1.70 -4.52 12.24
C ALA A 73 0.89 -4.78 13.52
N LYS A 74 -0.36 -5.25 13.38
CA LYS A 74 -1.19 -5.63 14.52
C LYS A 74 -0.60 -6.85 15.23
N GLU A 75 -0.19 -7.88 14.51
CA GLU A 75 0.42 -9.09 15.09
C GLU A 75 1.69 -8.76 15.88
N LEU A 76 2.54 -7.90 15.33
CA LEU A 76 3.74 -7.40 16.03
C LEU A 76 3.38 -6.60 17.29
N THR A 77 2.32 -5.79 17.22
CA THR A 77 1.83 -5.04 18.40
C THR A 77 1.34 -5.98 19.49
N ASP A 78 0.55 -6.99 19.13
CA ASP A 78 0.00 -7.97 20.06
C ASP A 78 1.11 -8.84 20.70
N ALA A 79 2.19 -9.11 19.97
CA ALA A 79 3.37 -9.84 20.45
C ALA A 79 4.31 -9.01 21.35
N GLY A 80 4.15 -7.68 21.38
CA GLY A 80 5.01 -6.78 22.14
C GLY A 80 6.32 -6.43 21.43
N ASP A 81 6.45 -6.70 20.13
CA ASP A 81 7.64 -6.43 19.34
C ASP A 81 7.89 -4.93 19.15
N THR A 82 9.13 -4.55 18.85
CA THR A 82 9.54 -3.15 18.69
C THR A 82 9.79 -2.77 17.23
N ALA A 83 9.89 -1.47 16.95
CA ALA A 83 10.23 -0.99 15.61
C ALA A 83 11.64 -1.41 15.16
N GLU A 84 12.53 -1.80 16.08
CA GLU A 84 13.88 -2.28 15.79
C GLU A 84 13.88 -3.70 15.20
N ASP A 85 12.84 -4.50 15.47
CA ASP A 85 12.70 -5.86 14.95
C ASP A 85 12.06 -5.92 13.56
N ILE A 86 11.51 -4.80 13.08
CA ILE A 86 10.79 -4.73 11.80
C ILE A 86 11.67 -5.16 10.62
N GLU A 87 12.95 -4.79 10.60
CA GLU A 87 13.86 -5.16 9.50
C GLU A 87 14.07 -6.68 9.38
N LYS A 88 13.74 -7.44 10.44
CA LYS A 88 13.82 -8.91 10.45
C LYS A 88 12.52 -9.57 10.00
N VAL A 89 11.42 -8.82 9.88
CA VAL A 89 10.13 -9.34 9.47
C VAL A 89 10.23 -9.78 8.01
N PRO A 90 9.98 -11.06 7.69
CA PRO A 90 10.05 -11.54 6.33
C PRO A 90 8.94 -10.91 5.50
N MET A 91 9.28 -10.46 4.30
CA MET A 91 8.28 -10.02 3.33
C MET A 91 7.47 -11.24 2.86
N PRO A 92 6.12 -11.17 2.83
CA PRO A 92 5.31 -12.25 2.29
C PRO A 92 5.69 -12.59 0.84
N ASP A 93 5.70 -13.89 0.50
CA ASP A 93 6.07 -14.38 -0.83
C ASP A 93 5.31 -13.70 -1.97
N LYS A 94 4.06 -13.28 -1.72
CA LYS A 94 3.20 -12.56 -2.68
C LYS A 94 3.81 -11.24 -3.15
N TYR A 95 4.63 -10.57 -2.33
CA TYR A 95 5.14 -9.22 -2.59
C TYR A 95 6.65 -9.20 -2.85
N LYS A 96 7.37 -10.31 -2.67
CA LYS A 96 8.85 -10.33 -2.74
C LYS A 96 9.44 -9.87 -4.08
N ASP A 97 8.69 -10.10 -5.15
CA ASP A 97 9.12 -9.79 -6.53
C ASP A 97 8.54 -8.44 -7.01
N TRP A 98 7.79 -7.73 -6.16
CA TRP A 98 7.27 -6.41 -6.49
C TRP A 98 8.39 -5.37 -6.51
N ILE A 99 8.29 -4.41 -7.42
CA ILE A 99 9.24 -3.30 -7.48
C ILE A 99 9.07 -2.36 -6.28
N ILE A 100 10.13 -1.61 -5.94
CA ILE A 100 10.14 -0.69 -4.79
C ILE A 100 10.04 -1.46 -3.44
N GLY A 101 10.68 -2.62 -3.35
CA GLY A 101 10.68 -3.48 -2.16
C GLY A 101 11.12 -2.79 -0.86
N ASN A 102 11.92 -1.71 -0.95
CA ASN A 102 12.34 -0.92 0.21
C ASN A 102 11.18 -0.24 0.96
N TYR A 103 10.00 -0.10 0.34
CA TYR A 103 8.82 0.46 1.00
C TYR A 103 8.14 -0.52 1.95
N PHE A 104 8.36 -1.83 1.84
CA PHE A 104 7.69 -2.80 2.71
C PHE A 104 7.96 -2.56 4.20
N HIS A 105 9.24 -2.61 4.60
CA HIS A 105 9.64 -2.40 6.00
C HIS A 105 9.34 -0.98 6.48
N SER A 106 9.45 0.02 5.61
CA SER A 106 9.09 1.40 5.94
C SER A 106 7.59 1.57 6.22
N ASN A 107 6.74 0.91 5.43
CA ASN A 107 5.30 0.90 5.65
C ASN A 107 4.93 0.18 6.95
N LEU A 108 5.57 -0.96 7.24
CA LEU A 108 5.39 -1.68 8.51
C LEU A 108 5.76 -0.80 9.70
N ARG A 109 6.93 -0.14 9.65
CA ARG A 109 7.39 0.81 10.68
C ARG A 109 6.37 1.91 10.91
N TYR A 110 5.99 2.62 9.86
CA TYR A 110 5.02 3.70 9.94
C TYR A 110 3.69 3.22 10.55
N THR A 111 3.21 2.05 10.15
CA THR A 111 1.93 1.51 10.62
C THR A 111 2.00 1.10 12.08
N LEU A 112 3.10 0.45 12.50
CA LEU A 112 3.33 0.07 13.89
C LEU A 112 3.40 1.29 14.82
N ASP A 113 4.17 2.31 14.43
CA ASP A 113 4.32 3.54 15.22
C ASP A 113 2.96 4.23 15.39
N LYS A 114 2.18 4.30 14.31
CA LYS A 114 0.82 4.86 14.33
C LYS A 114 -0.11 4.07 15.25
N MET A 115 -0.08 2.73 15.24
CA MET A 115 -0.88 1.89 16.14
C MET A 115 -0.52 2.09 17.62
N LYS A 116 0.75 2.36 17.91
CA LYS A 116 1.25 2.62 19.28
C LYS A 116 1.02 4.07 19.75
N GLY A 117 0.39 4.91 18.93
CA GLY A 117 0.23 6.34 19.21
C GLY A 117 1.55 7.11 19.25
N GLN A 118 2.62 6.52 18.71
CA GLN A 118 3.91 7.18 18.57
C GLN A 118 3.87 8.07 17.34
N ARG A 119 4.60 9.19 17.38
CA ARG A 119 4.79 9.97 16.17
C ARG A 119 5.73 9.16 15.28
N PRO A 120 5.32 8.75 14.07
CA PRO A 120 6.21 8.01 13.19
C PRO A 120 7.44 8.88 12.93
N ASP A 121 8.64 8.31 13.11
CA ASP A 121 9.88 9.00 12.79
C ASP A 121 9.81 9.46 11.33
N SER A 122 10.14 10.73 11.10
CA SER A 122 10.07 11.28 9.76
C SER A 122 10.99 10.48 8.84
N ALA A 123 10.40 9.81 7.84
CA ALA A 123 11.15 9.06 6.84
C ALA A 123 12.24 9.97 6.22
N PRO A 124 13.45 9.42 5.93
CA PRO A 124 14.48 10.20 5.25
C PRO A 124 13.92 10.73 3.93
N ALA A 125 14.27 11.97 3.61
CA ALA A 125 13.94 12.56 2.31
C ALA A 125 14.46 11.66 1.18
N GLN A 126 13.61 11.43 0.19
CA GLN A 126 13.92 10.66 -1.03
C GLN A 126 15.16 11.18 -1.74
#